data_AF-A0A6L7HDE2-F1
#
_entry.id   AF-A0A6L7HDE2-F1
#
_cell.length_a   1.000
_cell.length_b   1.000
_cell.length_c   1.000
_cell.angle_alpha   90.00
_cell.angle_beta   90.00
_cell.angle_gamma   90.00
#
_symmetry.space_group_name_H-M   'P 1'
#
loop_
_entity.id
_entity.type
_entity.pdbx_description
1 polymer ?
#
loop_
_entity_poly.entity_id
_entity_poly.type
_entity_poly.pdbx_seq_one_letter_code
_entity_poly.pdbx_strand_id
1 'polypeptide(L)'
;MNLLIAGGSITVSGNPDSVKMILLGIPIVIIQSFYEEILFRGYALGTLLCSTNVYVAILLNPIVFSVLHFNSPDYSGFIVFFIAYFAGVFFSILTLAYNNLWVAAGGHFIWNYTAAIFGDGGEGMLFDTYYSNKDITLWVSAVLLMILSILSFIVYKNQIIKINDEIKRKKRSLKQIISLSY
;
A
#
# COMPACT_ATOMS: atom_id res chain seq x y z
N MET A 1 20.96 -6.35 4.75
CA MET A 1 19.60 -6.02 4.30
C MET A 1 18.66 -6.27 5.45
N ASN A 2 18.10 -5.22 6.04
CA ASN A 2 16.94 -5.37 6.94
C ASN A 2 15.67 -5.43 6.07
N LEU A 3 14.67 -6.17 6.53
CA LEU A 3 13.34 -6.23 5.94
C LEU A 3 12.34 -6.06 7.06
N LEU A 4 11.53 -5.01 6.97
CA LEU A 4 10.47 -4.77 7.93
C LEU A 4 9.30 -5.70 7.62
N ILE A 5 8.80 -6.39 8.65
CA ILE A 5 7.68 -7.31 8.55
C ILE A 5 6.65 -7.01 9.64
N ALA A 6 5.41 -7.48 9.44
CA ALA A 6 4.42 -7.44 10.50
C ALA A 6 4.93 -8.14 11.78
N GLY A 7 5.24 -7.36 12.82
CA GLY A 7 5.73 -7.85 14.12
C GLY A 7 7.25 -7.78 14.35
N GLY A 8 8.04 -7.19 13.44
CA GLY A 8 9.48 -6.97 13.66
C GLY A 8 10.29 -6.73 12.39
N SER A 9 11.59 -7.00 12.44
CA SER A 9 12.47 -6.93 11.27
C SER A 9 13.33 -8.20 11.13
N ILE A 10 13.63 -8.57 9.90
CA ILE A 10 14.57 -9.64 9.57
C ILE A 10 15.84 -9.00 9.01
N THR A 11 16.98 -9.25 9.65
CA THR A 11 18.28 -8.81 9.16
C THR A 11 19.00 -9.94 8.44
N VAL A 12 19.25 -9.76 7.16
CA VAL A 12 20.13 -10.63 6.36
C VAL A 12 21.51 -9.98 6.28
N SER A 13 22.49 -10.60 6.94
CA SER A 13 23.89 -10.17 6.95
C SER A 13 24.66 -10.76 5.76
N GLY A 14 25.25 -9.90 4.94
CA GLY A 14 26.08 -10.26 3.78
C GLY A 14 26.64 -9.01 3.11
N ASN A 15 27.62 -9.15 2.20
CA ASN A 15 28.12 -7.99 1.45
C ASN A 15 26.98 -7.45 0.55
N PRO A 16 26.50 -6.21 0.77
CA PRO A 16 25.37 -5.65 0.05
C PRO A 16 25.63 -5.50 -1.46
N ASP A 17 26.89 -5.37 -1.88
CA ASP A 17 27.27 -5.25 -3.29
C ASP A 17 27.36 -6.60 -4.02
N SER A 18 27.14 -7.70 -3.32
CA SER A 18 27.18 -9.02 -3.95
C SER A 18 25.91 -9.23 -4.79
N VAL A 19 26.08 -9.44 -6.10
CA VAL A 19 25.01 -9.84 -7.04
C VAL A 19 24.15 -10.98 -6.49
N LYS A 20 24.74 -11.87 -5.68
CA LYS A 20 24.04 -12.94 -4.97
C LYS A 20 22.99 -12.42 -3.97
N MET A 21 23.29 -11.39 -3.18
CA MET A 21 22.34 -10.82 -2.23
C MET A 21 21.17 -10.13 -2.92
N ILE A 22 21.44 -9.42 -4.02
CA ILE A 22 20.40 -8.82 -4.87
C ILE A 22 19.45 -9.90 -5.40
N LEU A 23 19.99 -10.95 -6.02
CA LEU A 23 19.19 -12.03 -6.60
C LEU A 23 18.43 -12.86 -5.55
N LEU A 24 19.03 -13.13 -4.40
CA LEU A 24 18.39 -13.89 -3.32
C LEU A 24 17.33 -13.07 -2.57
N GLY A 25 17.41 -11.74 -2.59
CA GLY A 25 16.42 -10.86 -1.98
C GLY A 25 15.06 -10.89 -2.68
N ILE A 26 15.04 -11.09 -4.00
CA ILE A 26 13.80 -11.09 -4.81
C ILE A 26 12.74 -12.07 -4.26
N PRO A 27 13.00 -13.38 -4.14
CA PRO A 27 11.98 -14.32 -3.68
C PRO A 27 11.54 -14.04 -2.24
N ILE A 28 12.44 -13.56 -1.38
CA ILE A 28 12.14 -13.25 0.02
C ILE A 28 11.16 -12.07 0.09
N VAL A 29 11.46 -10.97 -0.59
CA VAL A 29 10.62 -9.78 -0.57
C VAL A 29 9.30 -10.03 -1.30
N ILE A 30 9.28 -10.82 -2.38
CA ILE A 30 8.02 -11.24 -3.03
C ILE A 30 7.13 -11.97 -2.02
N ILE A 31 7.66 -13.00 -1.34
CA ILE A 31 6.86 -13.79 -0.39
C ILE A 31 6.35 -12.90 0.75
N GLN A 32 7.22 -12.04 1.29
CA GLN A 32 6.89 -11.13 2.38
C GLN A 32 5.79 -10.12 1.98
N SER A 33 5.98 -9.38 0.89
CA SER A 33 5.00 -8.38 0.43
C SER A 33 3.67 -9.03 0.03
N PHE A 34 3.69 -10.18 -0.65
CA PHE A 34 2.45 -10.87 -1.02
C PHE A 34 1.71 -11.41 0.20
N TYR A 35 2.42 -12.00 1.16
CA TYR A 35 1.81 -12.50 2.39
C TYR A 35 1.07 -11.38 3.14
N GLU A 36 1.73 -10.23 3.32
CA GLU A 36 1.13 -9.08 3.99
C GLU A 36 -0.08 -8.53 3.21
N GLU A 37 0.02 -8.37 1.89
CA GLU A 37 -1.13 -7.90 1.10
C GLU A 37 -2.30 -8.89 1.11
N ILE A 38 -2.05 -10.20 1.03
CA ILE A 38 -3.11 -11.21 1.16
C ILE A 38 -3.83 -11.09 2.50
N LEU A 39 -3.08 -10.96 3.60
CA LEU A 39 -3.64 -10.84 4.94
C LEU A 39 -4.42 -9.54 5.12
N PHE A 40 -3.81 -8.40 4.80
CA PHE A 40 -4.38 -7.09 5.10
C PHE A 40 -5.38 -6.62 4.04
N ARG A 41 -5.06 -6.74 2.75
CA ARG A 41 -5.89 -6.19 1.65
C ARG A 41 -6.82 -7.24 1.05
N GLY A 42 -6.44 -8.51 1.10
CA GLY A 42 -7.32 -9.62 0.74
C GLY A 42 -8.34 -9.89 1.84
N TYR A 43 -7.87 -10.42 2.98
CA TYR A 43 -8.76 -10.93 4.02
C TYR A 43 -9.33 -9.82 4.93
N ALA A 44 -8.48 -9.02 5.57
CA ALA A 44 -8.94 -8.05 6.57
C ALA A 44 -9.76 -6.90 5.95
N LEU A 45 -9.30 -6.32 4.84
CA LEU A 45 -10.06 -5.29 4.12
C LEU A 45 -11.36 -5.85 3.55
N GLY A 46 -11.32 -7.05 2.95
CA GLY A 46 -12.52 -7.76 2.48
C GLY A 46 -13.56 -7.97 3.58
N THR A 47 -13.12 -8.41 4.75
CA THR A 47 -13.99 -8.60 5.92
C THR A 47 -14.63 -7.29 6.37
N LEU A 48 -13.85 -6.20 6.45
CA LEU A 48 -14.35 -4.88 6.81
C LEU A 48 -15.38 -4.36 5.79
N LEU A 49 -15.20 -4.66 4.50
CA LEU A 49 -16.16 -4.27 3.45
C LEU A 49 -17.49 -5.03 3.56
N CYS A 50 -17.50 -6.23 4.13
CA CYS A 50 -18.74 -6.97 4.39
C CYS A 50 -19.54 -6.39 5.58
N SER A 51 -18.87 -5.79 6.56
CA SER A 51 -19.49 -5.31 7.80
C SER A 51 -19.62 -3.79 7.90
N THR A 52 -18.98 -3.02 7.00
CA THR A 52 -18.92 -1.55 7.05
C THR A 52 -19.00 -0.92 5.65
N ASN A 53 -18.99 0.41 5.58
CA ASN A 53 -18.90 1.11 4.29
C ASN A 53 -17.44 1.22 3.81
N VAL A 54 -17.27 1.46 2.50
CA VAL A 54 -15.96 1.51 1.84
C VAL A 54 -14.98 2.51 2.48
N TYR A 55 -15.46 3.65 2.98
CA TYR A 55 -14.60 4.68 3.58
C TYR A 55 -14.05 4.22 4.93
N VAL A 56 -14.91 3.60 5.74
CA VAL A 56 -14.51 3.03 7.03
C VAL A 56 -13.51 1.89 6.82
N ALA A 57 -13.77 0.99 5.85
CA ALA A 57 -12.87 -0.11 5.55
C ALA A 57 -11.46 0.38 5.12
N ILE A 58 -11.39 1.39 4.23
CA ILE A 58 -10.11 1.97 3.76
C ILE A 58 -9.33 2.63 4.90
N LEU A 59 -10.00 3.29 5.84
CA LEU A 59 -9.33 4.04 6.92
C LEU A 59 -8.98 3.17 8.13
N LEU A 60 -9.79 2.16 8.46
CA LEU A 60 -9.54 1.30 9.61
C LEU A 60 -8.55 0.17 9.32
N ASN A 61 -8.55 -0.39 8.11
CA ASN A 61 -7.67 -1.50 7.75
C ASN A 61 -6.16 -1.19 7.97
N PRO A 62 -5.64 -0.02 7.55
CA PRO A 62 -4.23 0.34 7.70
C PRO A 62 -3.77 0.50 9.15
N ILE A 63 -4.68 0.76 10.10
CA ILE A 63 -4.32 0.95 11.51
C ILE A 63 -3.66 -0.32 12.04
N VAL A 64 -4.27 -1.49 11.77
CA VAL A 64 -3.74 -2.79 12.24
C VAL A 64 -2.38 -3.06 11.61
N PHE A 65 -2.24 -2.82 10.31
CA PHE A 65 -0.95 -2.94 9.61
C PHE A 65 0.10 -2.06 10.28
N SER A 66 -0.22 -0.80 10.54
CA SER A 66 0.72 0.19 11.10
C SER A 66 1.14 -0.12 12.52
N VAL A 67 0.22 -0.60 13.36
CA VAL A 67 0.54 -1.03 14.74
C VAL A 67 1.55 -2.18 14.73
N LEU A 68 1.42 -3.13 13.81
CA LEU A 68 2.36 -4.25 13.70
C LEU A 68 3.75 -3.83 13.21
N HIS A 69 3.87 -2.65 12.62
CA HIS A 69 5.13 -2.07 12.15
C HIS A 69 5.67 -1.00 13.11
N PHE A 70 4.99 -0.72 14.23
CA PHE A 70 5.35 0.33 15.19
C PHE A 70 6.71 0.08 15.87
N ASN A 71 7.15 -1.18 15.95
CA ASN A 71 8.36 -1.57 16.68
C ASN A 71 9.57 -1.70 15.73
N SER A 72 10.08 -0.56 15.24
CA SER A 72 11.37 -0.47 14.56
C SER A 72 12.47 -0.06 15.56
N PRO A 73 13.59 -0.79 15.65
CA PRO A 73 14.71 -0.46 16.55
C PRO A 73 15.42 0.86 16.19
N ASP A 74 15.37 1.24 14.91
CA ASP A 74 16.25 2.28 14.36
C ASP A 74 15.55 3.64 14.22
N TYR A 75 14.22 3.68 14.37
CA TYR A 75 13.41 4.87 14.11
C TYR A 75 12.33 5.10 15.17
N SER A 76 11.84 6.33 15.26
CA SER A 76 10.67 6.65 16.10
C SER A 76 9.45 5.85 15.65
N GLY A 77 8.91 4.99 16.51
CA GLY A 77 7.74 4.17 16.18
C GLY A 77 6.53 4.99 15.69
N PHE A 78 6.44 6.26 16.10
CA PHE A 78 5.41 7.18 15.65
C PHE A 78 5.53 7.57 14.17
N ILE A 79 6.75 7.80 13.67
CA ILE A 79 6.92 8.13 12.24
C ILE A 79 6.73 6.90 11.35
N VAL A 80 7.22 5.74 11.82
CA VAL A 80 7.02 4.45 11.13
C VAL A 80 5.54 4.11 11.03
N PHE A 81 4.78 4.37 12.10
CA PHE A 81 3.32 4.24 12.08
C PHE A 81 2.67 5.06 10.97
N PHE A 82 3.01 6.34 10.82
CA PHE A 82 2.39 7.17 9.79
C PHE A 82 2.75 6.73 8.38
N ILE A 83 4.01 6.35 8.14
CA ILE A 83 4.44 5.81 6.84
C ILE A 83 3.66 4.55 6.51
N ALA A 84 3.62 3.58 7.43
CA ALA A 84 2.87 2.34 7.26
C ALA A 84 1.37 2.60 7.09
N TYR A 85 0.81 3.59 7.79
CA TYR A 85 -0.60 3.94 7.73
C TYR A 85 -0.97 4.50 6.36
N PHE A 86 -0.25 5.51 5.88
CA PHE A 86 -0.54 6.10 4.58
C PHE A 86 -0.22 5.15 3.41
N ALA A 87 0.84 4.34 3.51
CA ALA A 87 1.07 3.25 2.56
C ALA A 87 -0.11 2.24 2.58
N GLY A 88 -0.60 1.92 3.78
CA GLY A 88 -1.79 1.10 4.01
C GLY A 88 -3.03 1.63 3.31
N VAL A 89 -3.33 2.92 3.50
CA VAL A 89 -4.46 3.61 2.85
C VAL A 89 -4.29 3.56 1.34
N PHE A 90 -3.12 3.94 0.83
CA PHE A 90 -2.82 3.94 -0.60
C PHE A 90 -3.05 2.56 -1.25
N PHE A 91 -2.49 1.49 -0.69
CA PHE A 91 -2.67 0.14 -1.22
C PHE A 91 -4.10 -0.41 -1.06
N SER A 92 -4.83 0.01 -0.03
CA SER A 92 -6.26 -0.30 0.09
C SER A 92 -7.06 0.33 -1.05
N ILE A 93 -6.78 1.60 -1.37
CA ILE A 93 -7.42 2.31 -2.50
C ILE A 93 -7.05 1.63 -3.82
N LEU A 94 -5.78 1.29 -4.06
CA LEU A 94 -5.37 0.61 -5.29
C LEU A 94 -6.05 -0.75 -5.45
N THR A 95 -6.11 -1.55 -4.38
CA THR A 95 -6.79 -2.86 -4.41
C THR A 95 -8.24 -2.72 -4.86
N LEU A 96 -8.94 -1.71 -4.33
CA LEU A 96 -10.35 -1.45 -4.66
C LEU A 96 -10.54 -0.83 -6.04
N ALA A 97 -9.70 0.14 -6.41
CA ALA A 97 -9.79 0.83 -7.69
C ALA A 97 -9.57 -0.12 -8.88
N TYR A 98 -8.63 -1.05 -8.74
CA TYR A 98 -8.33 -2.04 -9.78
C TYR A 98 -9.06 -3.37 -9.57
N ASN A 99 -9.77 -3.53 -8.46
CA ASN A 99 -10.36 -4.79 -8.01
C ASN A 99 -9.38 -5.98 -8.16
N ASN A 100 -8.12 -5.75 -7.78
CA ASN A 100 -7.02 -6.66 -8.05
C ASN A 100 -5.91 -6.54 -6.98
N LEU A 101 -5.75 -7.61 -6.21
CA LEU A 101 -4.75 -7.69 -5.14
C LEU A 101 -3.31 -7.64 -5.67
N TRP A 102 -3.06 -8.13 -6.89
CA TRP A 102 -1.72 -8.15 -7.48
C TRP A 102 -1.13 -6.75 -7.67
N VAL A 103 -1.99 -5.73 -7.84
CA VAL A 103 -1.54 -4.34 -7.96
C VAL A 103 -0.93 -3.85 -6.65
N ALA A 104 -1.58 -4.14 -5.52
CA ALA A 104 -1.04 -3.81 -4.20
C ALA A 104 0.20 -4.64 -3.88
N ALA A 105 0.16 -5.96 -4.10
CA ALA A 105 1.28 -6.87 -3.81
C ALA A 105 2.53 -6.55 -4.64
N GLY A 106 2.36 -6.28 -5.95
CA GLY A 106 3.46 -5.87 -6.81
C GLY A 106 4.03 -4.50 -6.43
N GLY A 107 3.17 -3.54 -6.10
CA GLY A 107 3.61 -2.21 -5.63
C GLY A 107 4.36 -2.28 -4.30
N HIS A 108 3.89 -3.10 -3.36
CA HIS A 108 4.55 -3.31 -2.08
C HIS A 108 5.90 -4.04 -2.26
N PHE A 109 5.97 -5.05 -3.13
CA PHE A 109 7.24 -5.68 -3.49
C PHE A 109 8.24 -4.66 -4.06
N ILE A 110 7.80 -3.83 -5.01
CA ILE A 110 8.67 -2.79 -5.60
C ILE A 110 9.15 -1.83 -4.51
N TRP A 111 8.26 -1.37 -3.63
CA TRP A 111 8.61 -0.52 -2.50
C TRP A 111 9.70 -1.16 -1.63
N ASN A 112 9.45 -2.36 -1.10
CA ASN A 112 10.37 -3.03 -0.17
C ASN A 112 11.67 -3.48 -0.83
N TYR A 113 11.64 -3.85 -2.12
CA TYR A 113 12.83 -4.29 -2.82
C TYR A 113 13.73 -3.11 -3.23
N THR A 114 13.14 -2.01 -3.70
CA THR A 114 13.87 -0.76 -3.96
C THR A 114 14.47 -0.21 -2.66
N ALA A 115 13.69 -0.25 -1.59
CA ALA A 115 14.12 0.03 -0.23
C ALA A 115 15.35 -0.79 0.22
N ALA A 116 15.32 -2.09 -0.01
CA ALA A 116 16.37 -3.02 0.38
C ALA A 116 17.69 -2.84 -0.39
N ILE A 117 17.63 -2.40 -1.66
CA ILE A 117 18.80 -2.20 -2.52
C ILE A 117 19.42 -0.82 -2.33
N PHE A 118 18.59 0.23 -2.26
CA PHE A 118 19.04 1.62 -2.31
C PHE A 118 18.98 2.34 -0.96
N GLY A 119 18.31 1.77 0.03
CA GLY A 119 18.23 2.34 1.37
C GLY A 119 19.44 1.93 2.22
N ASP A 120 20.01 2.91 2.92
CA ASP A 120 21.11 2.67 3.86
C ASP A 120 20.59 1.88 5.08
N GLY A 121 20.87 0.58 5.14
CA GLY A 121 20.52 -0.26 6.30
C GLY A 121 19.19 -1.01 6.24
N GLY A 122 18.42 -0.97 5.15
CA GLY A 122 17.27 -1.87 4.94
C GLY A 122 15.92 -1.44 5.51
N GLU A 123 15.72 -0.16 5.80
CA GLU A 123 14.39 0.37 6.16
C GLU A 123 13.77 1.28 5.10
N GLY A 124 14.39 1.32 3.92
CA GLY A 124 13.63 1.64 2.73
C GLY A 124 13.30 3.08 2.46
N MET A 125 14.29 3.94 2.58
CA MET A 125 14.19 5.27 2.01
C MET A 125 15.26 5.48 0.95
N LEU A 126 14.80 5.61 -0.29
CA LEU A 126 15.56 6.17 -1.41
C LEU A 126 16.16 7.55 -1.09
N PHE A 127 15.59 8.26 -0.11
CA PHE A 127 15.93 9.63 0.24
C PHE A 127 16.95 9.78 1.39
N ASP A 128 17.21 8.70 2.14
CA ASP A 128 18.23 8.71 3.22
C ASP A 128 19.64 8.93 2.65
N THR A 129 19.85 8.50 1.41
CA THR A 129 21.12 8.64 0.70
C THR A 129 21.40 10.09 0.24
N TYR A 130 20.37 10.94 0.14
CA TYR A 130 20.52 12.31 -0.37
C TYR A 130 20.45 13.39 0.74
N TYR A 131 19.79 13.10 1.87
CA TYR A 131 19.64 14.04 2.98
C TYR A 131 20.35 13.54 4.24
N SER A 132 21.29 14.34 4.75
CA SER A 132 22.06 14.07 5.98
C SER A 132 21.18 13.97 7.26
N ASN A 133 19.90 14.36 7.20
CA ASN A 133 18.98 14.33 8.34
C ASN A 133 17.85 13.30 8.11
N LYS A 134 18.04 12.10 8.68
CA LYS A 134 17.12 10.95 8.57
C LYS A 134 15.69 11.28 9.03
N ASP A 135 15.53 12.08 10.08
CA ASP A 135 14.20 12.43 10.59
C ASP A 135 13.41 13.27 9.58
N ILE A 136 14.03 14.27 8.97
CA ILE A 136 13.37 15.12 7.97
C ILE A 136 12.93 14.26 6.77
N THR A 137 13.79 13.35 6.33
CA THR A 137 13.50 12.44 5.21
C THR A 137 12.26 11.57 5.46
N LEU A 138 12.15 11.00 6.66
CA LEU A 138 11.00 10.19 7.06
C LEU A 138 9.70 11.00 7.08
N TRP A 139 9.75 12.21 7.66
CA TRP A 139 8.58 13.09 7.70
C TRP A 139 8.15 13.55 6.30
N VAL A 140 9.09 13.87 5.43
CA VAL A 140 8.80 14.17 4.01
C VAL A 140 8.15 12.97 3.34
N SER A 141 8.65 11.76 3.56
CA SER A 141 8.09 10.53 3.00
C SER A 141 6.65 10.28 3.47
N ALA A 142 6.38 10.47 4.76
CA ALA A 142 5.04 10.36 5.32
C ALA A 142 4.07 11.37 4.70
N VAL A 143 4.49 12.63 4.53
CA VAL A 143 3.68 13.68 3.89
C VAL A 143 3.42 13.36 2.41
N LEU A 144 4.43 12.88 1.68
CA LEU A 144 4.27 12.48 0.28
C LEU A 144 3.29 11.30 0.14
N LEU A 145 3.38 10.30 1.01
CA LEU A 145 2.43 9.18 1.03
C LEU A 145 1.01 9.63 1.40
N MET A 146 0.86 10.59 2.30
CA MET A 146 -0.43 11.20 2.62
C MET A 146 -1.03 11.89 1.38
N ILE A 147 -0.24 12.71 0.68
CA ILE A 147 -0.67 13.38 -0.56
C ILE A 147 -1.05 12.34 -1.62
N LEU A 148 -0.22 11.32 -1.81
CA LEU A 148 -0.48 10.24 -2.76
C LEU A 148 -1.80 9.52 -2.44
N SER A 149 -2.05 9.22 -1.15
CA SER A 149 -3.29 8.60 -0.69
C SER A 149 -4.52 9.46 -1.02
N ILE A 150 -4.43 10.78 -0.79
CA ILE A 150 -5.50 11.73 -1.12
C ILE A 150 -5.76 11.75 -2.62
N LEU A 151 -4.70 11.84 -3.44
CA LEU A 151 -4.83 11.84 -4.90
C LEU A 151 -5.44 10.54 -5.41
N SER A 152 -4.98 9.38 -4.93
CA SER A 152 -5.54 8.08 -5.28
C SER A 152 -7.02 7.98 -4.89
N PHE A 153 -7.40 8.53 -3.74
CA PHE A 153 -8.80 8.55 -3.31
C PHE A 153 -9.68 9.41 -4.23
N ILE A 154 -9.19 10.59 -4.64
CA ILE A 154 -9.89 11.45 -5.60
C ILE A 154 -10.09 10.72 -6.93
N VAL A 155 -9.04 10.07 -7.44
CA VAL A 155 -9.11 9.28 -8.68
C VAL A 155 -10.12 8.15 -8.55
N TYR A 156 -10.05 7.38 -7.46
CA TYR A 156 -10.98 6.28 -7.19
C TYR A 156 -12.44 6.76 -7.15
N LYS A 157 -12.72 7.83 -6.41
CA LYS A 157 -14.07 8.41 -6.32
C LYS A 157 -14.57 8.86 -7.70
N ASN A 158 -13.72 9.48 -8.50
CA ASN A 158 -14.07 9.91 -9.85
C ASN A 158 -14.37 8.71 -10.78
N GLN A 159 -13.67 7.59 -10.63
CA GLN A 159 -13.97 6.36 -11.38
C GLN A 159 -15.35 5.81 -11.01
N ILE A 160 -15.66 5.72 -9.71
CA ILE A 160 -16.97 5.23 -9.24
C ILE A 160 -18.12 6.11 -9.74
N ILE A 161 -17.96 7.44 -9.72
CA ILE A 161 -18.97 8.37 -10.24
C ILE A 161 -19.25 8.11 -11.73
N LYS A 162 -18.19 7.99 -12.54
CA LYS A 162 -18.33 7.72 -13.98
C LYS A 162 -19.08 6.42 -14.26
N ILE A 163 -18.74 5.35 -13.54
CA ILE A 163 -19.40 4.04 -13.67
C ILE A 163 -20.89 4.16 -13.29
N ASN A 164 -21.21 4.84 -12.20
CA ASN A 164 -22.60 5.01 -11.77
C ASN A 164 -23.43 5.82 -12.79
N ASP A 165 -22.85 6.86 -13.39
CA ASP A 165 -23.49 7.64 -14.44
C ASP A 165 -23.73 6.82 -15.72
N GLU A 166 -22.78 5.95 -16.10
CA GLU A 166 -22.96 5.00 -17.20
C GLU A 166 -24.09 4.00 -16.94
N ILE A 167 -24.14 3.42 -15.74
CA ILE A 167 -25.22 2.51 -15.34
C ILE A 167 -26.58 3.23 -15.40
N LYS A 168 -26.65 4.46 -14.90
CA LYS A 168 -27.87 5.28 -14.93
C LYS A 168 -28.31 5.59 -16.35
N ARG A 169 -27.39 5.93 -17.26
CA ARG A 169 -27.65 6.14 -18.68
C ARG A 169 -28.20 4.87 -19.34
N LYS A 170 -27.53 3.72 -19.18
CA LYS A 170 -27.97 2.43 -19.75
C LYS A 170 -29.37 2.03 -19.25
N LYS A 171 -29.65 2.18 -17.95
CA LYS A 171 -30.99 1.92 -17.38
C LYS A 171 -32.07 2.81 -17.99
N ARG A 172 -31.78 4.09 -18.28
CA ARG A 172 -32.72 5.01 -18.93
C ARG A 172 -33.00 4.60 -20.39
N SER A 173 -31.97 4.25 -21.14
CA SER A 173 -32.11 3.76 -22.53
C SER A 173 -32.93 2.46 -22.60
N LEU A 174 -32.68 1.51 -21.69
CA LEU A 174 -33.45 0.27 -21.60
C LEU A 174 -34.95 0.52 -21.35
N LYS A 175 -35.28 1.42 -20.41
CA LYS A 175 -36.68 1.80 -20.14
C LYS A 175 -37.37 2.39 -21.37
N GLN A 176 -36.67 3.22 -22.15
CA GLN A 176 -37.21 3.85 -23.35
C GLN A 176 -37.49 2.83 -24.47
N ILE A 177 -36.60 1.84 -24.66
CA ILE A 177 -36.79 0.77 -25.64
C ILE A 177 -38.01 -0.08 -25.27
N ILE A 178 -38.14 -0.46 -23.99
CA ILE A 178 -39.28 -1.24 -23.50
C ILE A 178 -40.58 -0.46 -23.70
N SER A 179 -40.62 0.85 -23.39
CA SER A 179 -41.84 1.65 -23.57
C SER A 179 -42.26 1.87 -25.03
N LEU A 180 -41.36 1.65 -26.00
CA LEU A 180 -41.67 1.71 -27.44
C LEU A 180 -42.12 0.35 -28.01
N SER A 181 -42.03 -0.71 -27.21
CA SER A 181 -42.36 -2.09 -27.61
C SER A 181 -43.77 -2.53 -27.17
N TYR A 182 -44.52 -1.65 -26.51
CA TYR A 182 -45.92 -1.79 -26.10
C TYR A 182 -46.74 -0.65 -26.71
#